data_AF-A0A966NDN6-F1
#
_entry.id   AF-A0A966NDN6-F1
#
_cell.length_a   1.000
_cell.length_b   1.000
_cell.length_c   1.000
_cell.angle_alpha   90.00
_cell.angle_beta   90.00
_cell.angle_gamma   90.00
#
_symmetry.space_group_name_H-M   'P 1'
#
loop_
_entity.id
_entity.type
_entity.pdbx_description
1 polymer ?
#
loop_
_entity_poly.entity_id
_entity_poly.type
_entity_poly.pdbx_seq_one_letter_code
_entity_poly.pdbx_strand_id
1 'polypeptide(L)'
;MNARATLDLGPLQDRLAYQFKKPELLNQALTHRSHSKKNNERLEFLGDSVLNCVVAEILYERYADLDEGDLSRVRANLVKQQALYEIAQALMLSDYLKLGEGELKSGGFRRPSILADTLEAIAGAIFIDGGFEAAKASLRKLYSTILQNVDPKTLGKDDKTLLQEYLQGFQLPLPTYNV
;
A
#
# COMPACT_ATOMS: atom_id res chain seq x y z
N MET A 1 -35.06 1.39 -5.36
CA MET A 1 -34.06 0.45 -4.80
C MET A 1 -34.12 -0.83 -5.63
N ASN A 2 -33.06 -1.09 -6.40
CA ASN A 2 -32.52 -2.40 -6.77
C ASN A 2 -31.28 -2.09 -7.60
N ALA A 3 -30.15 -2.05 -6.93
CA ALA A 3 -29.20 -3.16 -6.89
C ALA A 3 -28.28 -3.04 -8.10
N ARG A 4 -27.23 -2.22 -7.95
CA ARG A 4 -25.94 -2.58 -8.56
C ARG A 4 -25.76 -4.06 -8.21
N ALA A 5 -25.66 -4.91 -9.23
CA ALA A 5 -25.37 -6.32 -9.06
C ALA A 5 -24.35 -6.48 -7.94
N THR A 6 -24.63 -7.33 -6.96
CA THR A 6 -23.70 -7.63 -5.87
C THR A 6 -22.40 -8.03 -6.55
N LEU A 7 -21.43 -7.11 -6.56
CA LEU A 7 -20.13 -7.32 -7.19
C LEU A 7 -19.54 -8.58 -6.56
N ASP A 8 -19.17 -9.54 -7.39
CA ASP A 8 -18.50 -10.73 -6.90
C ASP A 8 -17.11 -10.33 -6.39
N LEU A 9 -16.93 -10.46 -5.07
CA LEU A 9 -15.68 -10.14 -4.39
C LEU A 9 -14.71 -11.32 -4.37
N GLY A 10 -15.11 -12.51 -4.82
CA GLY A 10 -14.26 -13.70 -4.88
C GLY A 10 -12.92 -13.44 -5.59
N PRO A 11 -12.92 -12.89 -6.81
CA PRO A 11 -11.68 -12.60 -7.54
C PRO A 11 -10.75 -11.60 -6.83
N LEU A 12 -11.30 -10.68 -6.03
CA LEU A 12 -10.50 -9.76 -5.23
C LEU A 12 -9.89 -10.48 -4.02
N GLN A 13 -10.67 -11.31 -3.31
CA GLN A 13 -10.19 -12.10 -2.18
C GLN A 13 -9.07 -13.07 -2.58
N ASP A 14 -9.15 -13.66 -3.78
CA ASP A 14 -8.10 -14.51 -4.34
C ASP A 14 -6.80 -13.74 -4.56
N ARG A 15 -6.88 -12.52 -5.12
CA ARG A 15 -5.71 -11.64 -5.32
C ARG A 15 -5.12 -11.13 -4.01
N LEU A 16 -5.97 -10.90 -3.00
CA LEU A 16 -5.54 -10.59 -1.64
C LEU A 16 -4.94 -11.80 -0.91
N ALA A 17 -5.07 -13.00 -1.47
CA ALA A 17 -4.72 -14.26 -0.79
C ALA A 17 -5.40 -14.39 0.60
N TYR A 18 -6.61 -13.85 0.75
CA TYR A 18 -7.37 -13.90 1.99
C TYR A 18 -8.88 -13.98 1.71
N GLN A 19 -9.52 -15.01 2.26
CA GLN A 19 -10.97 -15.20 2.21
C GLN A 19 -11.60 -14.67 3.49
N PHE A 20 -12.46 -13.66 3.39
CA PHE A 20 -13.10 -13.06 4.55
C PHE A 20 -14.13 -13.99 5.16
N LYS A 21 -14.05 -14.19 6.49
CA LYS A 21 -15.08 -14.85 7.30
C LYS A 21 -16.28 -13.93 7.50
N LYS A 22 -16.02 -12.62 7.56
CA LYS A 22 -17.00 -11.53 7.65
C LYS A 22 -16.96 -10.64 6.41
N PRO A 23 -17.69 -10.98 5.34
CA PRO A 23 -17.70 -10.22 4.09
C PRO A 23 -18.09 -8.75 4.25
N GLU A 24 -18.80 -8.40 5.32
CA GLU A 24 -19.16 -7.02 5.66
C GLU A 24 -17.93 -6.13 5.95
N LEU A 25 -16.82 -6.71 6.42
CA LEU A 25 -15.57 -5.97 6.67
C LEU A 25 -14.90 -5.56 5.36
N LEU A 26 -14.80 -6.47 4.39
CA LEU A 26 -14.32 -6.14 3.05
C LEU A 26 -15.23 -5.12 2.37
N ASN A 27 -16.55 -5.31 2.48
CA ASN A 27 -17.51 -4.34 1.97
C ASN A 27 -17.35 -2.95 2.58
N GLN A 28 -17.03 -2.86 3.88
CA GLN A 28 -16.77 -1.59 4.55
C GLN A 28 -15.44 -0.97 4.10
N ALA A 29 -14.37 -1.76 3.99
CA ALA A 29 -13.07 -1.29 3.50
C ALA A 29 -13.15 -0.69 2.08
N LEU A 30 -14.01 -1.24 1.23
CA LEU A 30 -14.28 -0.75 -0.13
C LEU A 30 -15.24 0.45 -0.17
N THR A 31 -15.72 0.94 0.98
CA THR A 31 -16.70 2.04 1.05
C THR A 31 -16.05 3.34 1.46
N HIS A 32 -15.92 4.26 0.50
CA HIS A 32 -15.41 5.60 0.75
C HIS A 32 -16.44 6.46 1.50
N ARG A 33 -15.95 7.44 2.27
CA ARG A 33 -16.77 8.36 3.08
C ARG A 33 -17.85 9.12 2.29
N SER A 34 -17.64 9.36 1.00
CA SER A 34 -18.64 10.02 0.15
C SER A 34 -19.85 9.14 -0.16
N HIS A 35 -19.75 7.83 0.06
CA HIS A 35 -20.82 6.86 -0.21
C HIS A 35 -21.70 6.59 1.02
N SER A 36 -21.10 6.51 2.22
CA SER A 36 -21.80 6.10 3.44
C SER A 36 -21.13 6.66 4.71
N LYS A 37 -21.91 6.80 5.79
CA LYS A 37 -21.39 7.08 7.13
C LYS A 37 -20.59 5.91 7.70
N LYS A 38 -20.95 4.67 7.33
CA LYS A 38 -20.15 3.48 7.64
C LYS A 38 -19.15 3.29 6.50
N ASN A 39 -17.98 3.89 6.67
CA ASN A 39 -16.93 3.98 5.66
C ASN A 39 -15.63 3.29 6.13
N ASN A 40 -14.60 3.43 5.31
CA ASN A 40 -13.29 2.82 5.47
C ASN A 40 -12.32 3.59 6.37
N GLU A 41 -12.55 4.86 6.72
CA GLU A 41 -11.57 5.73 7.42
C GLU A 41 -11.05 5.13 8.74
N ARG A 42 -11.90 4.42 9.50
CA ARG A 42 -11.47 3.75 10.74
C ARG A 42 -10.63 2.49 10.49
N LEU A 43 -10.90 1.79 9.39
CA LEU A 43 -10.14 0.62 8.99
C LEU A 43 -8.81 1.04 8.39
N GLU A 44 -8.79 2.12 7.61
CA GLU A 44 -7.59 2.79 7.07
C GLU A 44 -6.63 3.15 8.19
N PHE A 45 -7.11 3.90 9.20
CA PHE A 45 -6.30 4.27 10.36
C PHE A 45 -5.62 3.07 11.05
N LEU A 46 -6.35 1.97 11.25
CA LEU A 46 -5.80 0.75 11.84
C LEU A 46 -4.84 0.03 10.87
N GLY A 47 -5.24 -0.01 9.61
CA GLY A 47 -4.54 -0.70 8.53
C GLY A 47 -3.19 -0.11 8.22
N ASP A 48 -3.03 1.23 8.28
CA ASP A 48 -1.75 1.92 8.14
C ASP A 48 -0.73 1.41 9.18
N SER A 49 -1.14 1.29 10.45
CA SER A 49 -0.27 0.77 11.51
C SER A 49 0.11 -0.70 11.27
N VAL A 50 -0.84 -1.54 10.87
CA VAL A 50 -0.60 -2.95 10.54
C VAL A 50 0.35 -3.08 9.36
N LEU A 51 0.12 -2.31 8.31
CA LEU A 51 0.92 -2.29 7.09
C LEU A 51 2.37 -1.85 7.40
N ASN A 52 2.55 -0.75 8.13
CA ASN A 52 3.87 -0.29 8.54
C ASN A 52 4.64 -1.34 9.34
N CYS A 53 3.97 -2.02 10.28
CA CYS A 53 4.57 -3.07 11.08
C CYS A 53 5.03 -4.26 10.21
N VAL A 54 4.16 -4.74 9.32
CA VAL A 54 4.49 -5.87 8.43
C VAL A 54 5.61 -5.50 7.46
N VAL A 55 5.61 -4.31 6.88
CA VAL A 55 6.69 -3.87 5.99
C VAL A 55 8.01 -3.74 6.77
N ALA A 56 8.00 -3.19 7.98
CA ALA A 56 9.20 -3.13 8.82
C ALA A 56 9.76 -4.53 9.12
N GLU A 57 8.89 -5.50 9.42
CA GLU A 57 9.29 -6.90 9.65
C GLU A 57 9.89 -7.54 8.39
N ILE A 58 9.28 -7.34 7.23
CA ILE A 58 9.81 -7.85 5.94
C ILE A 58 11.22 -7.31 5.68
N LEU A 59 11.43 -6.01 5.92
CA LEU A 59 12.73 -5.37 5.70
C LEU A 59 13.77 -5.86 6.70
N TYR A 60 13.40 -5.99 7.97
CA TYR A 60 14.27 -6.51 9.03
C TYR A 60 14.76 -7.93 8.70
N GLU A 61 13.87 -8.82 8.26
CA GLU A 61 14.23 -10.19 7.91
C GLU A 61 15.06 -10.28 6.63
N ARG A 62 14.78 -9.45 5.63
CA ARG A 62 15.39 -9.56 4.31
C ARG A 62 16.75 -8.85 4.21
N TYR A 63 16.97 -7.78 4.98
CA TYR A 63 18.11 -6.90 4.82
C TYR A 63 18.89 -6.72 6.12
N ALA A 64 19.52 -7.80 6.59
CA ALA A 64 20.31 -7.81 7.83
C ALA A 64 21.51 -6.84 7.85
N ASP A 65 21.99 -6.45 6.66
CA ASP A 65 23.18 -5.58 6.50
C ASP A 65 22.84 -4.08 6.43
N LEU A 66 21.55 -3.70 6.40
CA LEU A 66 21.15 -2.29 6.38
C LEU A 66 21.08 -1.72 7.79
N ASP A 67 21.49 -0.45 7.93
CA ASP A 67 21.30 0.29 9.18
C ASP A 67 19.85 0.79 9.35
N GLU A 68 19.56 1.33 10.53
CA GLU A 68 18.21 1.82 10.87
C GLU A 68 17.74 2.93 9.91
N GLY A 69 18.65 3.83 9.49
CA GLY A 69 18.31 4.96 8.62
C GLY A 69 17.92 4.49 7.22
N ASP A 70 18.66 3.54 6.66
CA ASP A 70 18.34 2.89 5.39
C ASP A 70 17.04 2.09 5.48
N LEU A 71 16.83 1.31 6.54
CA LEU A 71 15.57 0.57 6.75
C LEU A 71 14.37 1.51 6.84
N SER A 72 14.50 2.60 7.60
CA SER A 72 13.45 3.64 7.74
C SER A 72 13.16 4.32 6.40
N ARG A 73 14.18 4.66 5.59
CA ARG A 73 14.01 5.24 4.24
C ARG A 73 13.29 4.27 3.30
N VAL A 74 13.72 3.01 3.25
CA VAL A 74 13.14 1.98 2.38
C VAL A 74 11.68 1.75 2.78
N ARG A 75 11.39 1.62 4.09
CA ARG A 75 10.01 1.49 4.60
C ARG A 75 9.16 2.66 4.14
N ALA A 76 9.59 3.90 4.38
CA ALA A 76 8.85 5.10 3.99
C ALA A 76 8.52 5.11 2.47
N ASN A 77 9.42 4.59 1.64
CA ASN A 77 9.18 4.49 0.20
C ASN A 77 8.21 3.38 -0.21
N LEU A 78 8.09 2.31 0.59
CA LEU A 78 7.18 1.19 0.34
C LEU A 78 5.77 1.41 0.88
N VAL A 79 5.62 2.30 1.85
CA VAL A 79 4.32 2.64 2.47
C VAL A 79 3.78 3.99 2.00
N LYS A 80 4.51 4.73 1.16
CA LYS A 80 4.00 5.99 0.61
C LYS A 80 2.83 5.74 -0.35
N GLN A 81 1.96 6.73 -0.47
CA GLN A 81 0.77 6.71 -1.34
C GLN A 81 1.04 6.14 -2.74
N GLN A 82 2.13 6.53 -3.39
CA GLN A 82 2.45 6.06 -4.75
C GLN A 82 2.67 4.54 -4.80
N ALA A 83 3.41 3.97 -3.84
CA ALA A 83 3.65 2.54 -3.79
C ALA A 83 2.36 1.77 -3.47
N LEU A 84 1.56 2.26 -2.53
CA LEU A 84 0.26 1.68 -2.20
C LEU A 84 -0.72 1.74 -3.37
N TYR A 85 -0.71 2.84 -4.12
CA TYR A 85 -1.50 2.99 -5.34
C TYR A 85 -1.13 1.96 -6.41
N GLU A 86 0.15 1.68 -6.61
CA GLU A 86 0.61 0.65 -7.56
C GLU A 86 0.13 -0.75 -7.16
N ILE A 87 0.16 -1.08 -5.86
CA ILE A 87 -0.45 -2.33 -5.34
C ILE A 87 -1.95 -2.33 -5.61
N ALA A 88 -2.65 -1.23 -5.30
CA ALA A 88 -4.08 -1.10 -5.51
C ALA A 88 -4.49 -1.26 -6.99
N GLN A 89 -3.66 -0.77 -7.92
CA GLN A 89 -3.84 -0.97 -9.36
C GLN A 89 -3.66 -2.44 -9.77
N ALA A 90 -2.61 -3.11 -9.27
CA ALA A 90 -2.40 -4.54 -9.52
C ALA A 90 -3.56 -5.40 -8.99
N LEU A 91 -4.20 -4.94 -7.91
CA LEU A 91 -5.41 -5.52 -7.35
C LEU A 91 -6.71 -5.10 -8.06
N MET A 92 -6.65 -4.19 -9.04
CA MET A 92 -7.81 -3.61 -9.73
C MET A 92 -8.87 -3.07 -8.76
N LEU A 93 -8.45 -2.41 -7.67
CA LEU A 93 -9.37 -1.93 -6.62
C LEU A 93 -10.38 -0.89 -7.12
N SER A 94 -10.07 -0.19 -8.20
CA SER A 94 -10.97 0.79 -8.83
C SER A 94 -12.35 0.22 -9.15
N ASP A 95 -12.42 -1.06 -9.47
CA ASP A 95 -13.63 -1.72 -9.97
C ASP A 95 -14.57 -2.13 -8.83
N TYR A 96 -14.04 -2.16 -7.60
CA TYR A 96 -14.75 -2.60 -6.40
C TYR A 96 -15.16 -1.43 -5.50
N LEU A 97 -14.62 -0.23 -5.75
CA LEU A 97 -14.83 0.95 -4.93
C LEU A 97 -16.29 1.43 -4.93
N LYS A 98 -16.81 1.68 -3.72
CA LYS A 98 -18.11 2.31 -3.52
C LYS A 98 -17.91 3.77 -3.17
N LEU A 99 -18.27 4.62 -4.12
CA LEU A 99 -18.14 6.06 -4.05
C LEU A 99 -19.53 6.72 -4.18
N GLY A 100 -19.70 7.89 -3.57
CA GLY A 100 -20.87 8.74 -3.79
C GLY A 100 -20.89 9.30 -5.22
N GLU A 101 -22.06 9.70 -5.72
CA GLU A 101 -22.22 10.15 -7.12
C GLU A 101 -21.29 11.30 -7.50
N GLY A 102 -21.10 12.28 -6.61
CA GLY A 102 -20.20 13.42 -6.86
C GLY A 102 -18.74 12.98 -7.01
N GLU A 103 -18.29 12.06 -6.15
CA GLU A 103 -16.92 11.53 -6.18
C GLU A 103 -16.69 10.61 -7.39
N LEU A 104 -17.72 9.87 -7.82
CA LEU A 104 -17.66 9.09 -9.06
C LEU A 104 -17.51 10.00 -10.28
N LYS A 105 -18.32 11.07 -10.36
CA LYS A 105 -18.31 12.03 -11.48
C LYS A 105 -16.98 12.79 -11.59
N SER A 106 -16.31 13.06 -10.47
CA SER A 106 -15.00 13.70 -10.45
C SER A 106 -13.82 12.74 -10.70
N GLY A 107 -14.08 11.46 -10.95
CA GLY A 107 -13.04 10.47 -11.24
C GLY A 107 -12.34 9.89 -10.01
N GLY A 108 -12.95 9.97 -8.82
CA GLY A 108 -12.36 9.51 -7.57
C GLY A 108 -11.95 8.03 -7.55
N PHE A 109 -12.60 7.18 -8.36
CA PHE A 109 -12.24 5.76 -8.51
C PHE A 109 -10.85 5.52 -9.11
N ARG A 110 -10.21 6.54 -9.68
CA ARG A 110 -8.82 6.51 -10.19
C ARG A 110 -7.86 7.33 -9.34
N ARG A 111 -8.33 7.99 -8.27
CA ARG A 111 -7.50 8.89 -7.48
C ARG A 111 -6.49 8.07 -6.68
N PRO A 112 -5.18 8.38 -6.75
CA PRO A 112 -4.15 7.63 -6.04
C PRO A 112 -4.38 7.57 -4.53
N SER A 113 -4.79 8.69 -3.90
CA SER A 113 -5.08 8.72 -2.47
C SER A 113 -6.20 7.75 -2.09
N ILE A 114 -7.36 7.82 -2.75
CA ILE A 114 -8.52 6.96 -2.44
C ILE A 114 -8.16 5.46 -2.56
N LEU A 115 -7.37 5.11 -3.57
CA LEU A 115 -6.95 3.73 -3.79
C LEU A 115 -5.92 3.26 -2.75
N ALA A 116 -4.99 4.12 -2.36
CA ALA A 116 -4.04 3.85 -1.29
C ALA A 116 -4.76 3.67 0.06
N ASP A 117 -5.63 4.61 0.43
CA ASP A 117 -6.43 4.58 1.66
C ASP A 117 -7.30 3.31 1.72
N THR A 118 -7.82 2.87 0.57
CA THR A 118 -8.61 1.64 0.46
C THR A 118 -7.76 0.39 0.68
N LEU A 119 -6.53 0.36 0.20
CA LEU A 119 -5.61 -0.75 0.45
C LEU A 119 -5.27 -0.87 1.96
N GLU A 120 -4.99 0.26 2.61
CA GLU A 120 -4.80 0.31 4.06
C GLU A 120 -6.06 -0.17 4.78
N ALA A 121 -7.24 0.30 4.38
CA ALA A 121 -8.49 -0.17 4.97
C ALA A 121 -8.73 -1.68 4.79
N ILE A 122 -8.32 -2.26 3.66
CA ILE A 122 -8.37 -3.72 3.45
C ILE A 122 -7.42 -4.41 4.43
N ALA A 123 -6.19 -3.91 4.62
CA ALA A 123 -5.27 -4.48 5.62
C ALA A 123 -5.86 -4.43 7.03
N GLY A 124 -6.49 -3.31 7.42
CA GLY A 124 -7.21 -3.17 8.68
C GLY A 124 -8.40 -4.13 8.80
N ALA A 125 -9.14 -4.35 7.70
CA ALA A 125 -10.25 -5.30 7.65
C ALA A 125 -9.80 -6.75 7.81
N ILE A 126 -8.72 -7.16 7.14
CA ILE A 126 -8.12 -8.50 7.29
C ILE A 126 -7.64 -8.69 8.74
N PHE A 127 -7.01 -7.67 9.33
CA PHE A 127 -6.57 -7.72 10.72
C PHE A 127 -7.75 -7.96 11.70
N ILE A 128 -8.88 -7.27 11.51
CA ILE A 128 -10.06 -7.46 12.37
C ILE A 128 -10.73 -8.83 12.15
N ASP A 129 -10.67 -9.38 10.94
CA ASP A 129 -11.32 -10.64 10.59
C ASP A 129 -10.48 -11.89 10.94
N GLY A 130 -9.18 -11.82 10.66
CA GLY A 130 -8.24 -12.94 10.70
C GLY A 130 -7.07 -12.77 11.65
N GLY A 131 -6.90 -11.61 12.27
CA GLY A 131 -5.77 -11.28 13.14
C GLY A 131 -4.51 -10.86 12.38
N PHE A 132 -3.44 -10.59 13.15
CA PHE A 132 -2.19 -10.08 12.59
C PHE A 132 -1.52 -11.03 11.59
N GLU A 133 -1.49 -12.33 11.88
CA GLU A 133 -0.86 -13.32 10.98
C GLU A 133 -1.54 -13.40 9.61
N ALA A 134 -2.87 -13.27 9.56
CA ALA A 134 -3.60 -13.22 8.30
C ALA A 134 -3.28 -11.96 7.50
N ALA A 135 -3.25 -10.80 8.16
CA ALA A 135 -2.89 -9.53 7.52
C ALA A 135 -1.44 -9.56 7.01
N LYS A 136 -0.51 -10.08 7.82
CA LYS A 136 0.90 -10.30 7.47
C LYS A 136 1.04 -11.21 6.25
N ALA A 137 0.36 -12.35 6.21
CA ALA A 137 0.44 -13.28 5.09
C ALA A 137 -0.05 -12.64 3.77
N SER A 138 -1.19 -11.94 3.82
CA SER A 138 -1.74 -11.18 2.69
C SER A 138 -0.76 -10.10 2.21
N LEU A 139 -0.32 -9.21 3.11
CA LEU A 139 0.60 -8.12 2.76
C LEU A 139 1.94 -8.62 2.23
N ARG A 140 2.52 -9.69 2.81
CA ARG A 140 3.74 -10.32 2.28
C ARG A 140 3.58 -10.79 0.84
N LYS A 141 2.42 -11.37 0.50
CA LYS A 141 2.13 -11.78 -0.87
C LYS A 141 2.09 -10.57 -1.80
N LEU A 142 1.41 -9.50 -1.41
CA LEU A 142 1.30 -8.26 -2.20
C LEU A 142 2.66 -7.59 -2.41
N TYR A 143 3.45 -7.44 -1.34
CA TYR A 143 4.77 -6.82 -1.39
C TYR A 143 5.82 -7.69 -2.06
N SER A 144 5.64 -9.01 -2.14
CA SER A 144 6.61 -9.91 -2.78
C SER A 144 6.89 -9.52 -4.24
N THR A 145 5.86 -9.09 -4.98
CA THR A 145 5.99 -8.66 -6.38
C THR A 145 6.80 -7.36 -6.51
N ILE A 146 6.59 -6.41 -5.60
CA ILE A 146 7.32 -5.12 -5.61
C ILE A 146 8.78 -5.36 -5.24
N LEU A 147 9.01 -6.09 -4.16
CA LEU A 147 10.34 -6.28 -3.61
C LEU A 147 11.23 -7.22 -4.45
N GLN A 148 10.70 -7.89 -5.48
CA GLN A 148 11.51 -8.70 -6.41
C GLN A 148 12.40 -7.83 -7.31
N ASN A 149 11.98 -6.60 -7.61
CA ASN A 149 12.62 -5.76 -8.62
C ASN A 149 13.28 -4.49 -8.03
N VAL A 150 13.39 -4.42 -6.70
CA VAL A 150 13.84 -3.21 -6.00
C VAL A 150 15.18 -3.46 -5.32
N ASP A 151 16.17 -2.64 -5.63
CA ASP A 151 17.41 -2.57 -4.88
C ASP A 151 17.23 -1.67 -3.65
N PRO A 152 17.32 -2.20 -2.42
CA PRO A 152 17.11 -1.42 -1.20
C PRO A 152 18.18 -0.33 -0.99
N LYS A 153 19.37 -0.44 -1.59
CA LYS A 153 20.44 0.55 -1.43
C LYS A 153 20.16 1.84 -2.21
N THR A 154 19.38 1.75 -3.27
CA THR A 154 19.04 2.86 -4.15
C THR A 154 17.60 3.33 -3.97
N LEU A 155 16.70 2.46 -3.47
CA LEU A 155 15.31 2.82 -3.25
C LEU A 155 15.18 4.04 -2.32
N GLY A 156 14.54 5.09 -2.85
CA GLY A 156 14.26 6.32 -2.12
C GLY A 156 15.39 7.34 -2.10
N LYS A 157 16.50 7.10 -2.79
CA LYS A 157 17.55 8.10 -3.03
C LYS A 157 17.28 8.79 -4.37
N ASP A 158 17.45 10.11 -4.41
CA ASP A 158 17.41 10.87 -5.66
C ASP A 158 18.75 10.76 -6.41
N ASP A 159 18.73 11.04 -7.72
CA ASP A 159 19.90 10.92 -8.60
C ASP A 159 21.09 11.77 -8.13
N LYS A 160 20.82 12.91 -7.47
CA LYS A 160 21.87 13.75 -6.91
C LYS A 160 22.51 13.08 -5.70
N THR A 161 21.73 12.55 -4.76
CA THR A 161 22.28 11.78 -3.63
C THR A 161 23.06 10.57 -4.11
N LEU A 162 22.55 9.83 -5.10
CA LEU A 162 23.23 8.67 -5.68
C LEU A 162 24.59 9.05 -6.30
N LEU A 163 24.62 10.13 -7.09
CA LEU A 163 25.86 10.61 -7.69
C LEU A 163 26.86 11.09 -6.63
N GLN A 164 26.39 11.78 -5.58
CA GLN A 164 27.24 12.24 -4.49
C GLN A 164 27.89 11.07 -3.74
N GLU A 165 27.12 10.06 -3.37
CA GLU A 165 27.64 8.86 -2.70
C GLU A 165 28.61 8.08 -3.58
N TYR A 166 28.31 7.95 -4.88
CA TYR A 166 29.21 7.31 -5.84
C TYR A 166 30.57 8.02 -5.89
N LEU A 167 30.58 9.36 -6.04
CA LEU A 167 31.82 10.13 -6.11
C LEU A 167 32.61 10.09 -4.79
N GLN A 168 31.93 10.18 -3.65
CA GLN A 168 32.55 10.06 -2.33
C GLN A 168 33.21 8.68 -2.13
N GLY A 169 32.58 7.61 -2.60
CA GLY A 169 33.14 6.24 -2.53
C GLY A 169 34.46 6.08 -3.28
N PHE A 170 34.69 6.89 -4.33
CA PHE A 170 35.95 6.95 -5.08
C PHE A 170 36.89 8.08 -4.65
N GLN A 171 36.59 8.79 -3.55
CA GLN A 171 37.34 9.98 -3.10
C GLN A 171 37.43 11.08 -4.17
N LEU A 172 36.42 11.16 -5.03
CA LEU A 172 36.31 12.18 -6.07
C LEU A 172 35.62 13.44 -5.51
N PRO A 173 35.90 14.63 -6.08
CA PRO A 173 35.20 15.85 -5.69
C PRO A 173 33.70 15.75 -5.97
N LEU A 174 32.91 16.40 -5.11
CA LEU A 174 31.45 16.47 -5.25
C LEU A 174 31.05 17.21 -6.53
N PRO A 175 29.90 16.85 -7.14
CA PRO A 175 29.45 17.46 -8.38
C PRO A 175 29.02 18.91 -8.14
N THR A 176 29.50 19.82 -8.99
CA THR A 176 29.05 21.22 -9.02
C THR A 176 27.95 21.37 -10.06
N TYR A 177 26.83 21.98 -9.67
CA TYR A 177 25.70 22.24 -10.56
C TYR A 177 25.60 23.75 -10.78
N ASN A 178 25.72 24.19 -12.03
CA ASN A 178 25.49 25.58 -12.42
C ASN A 178 24.09 25.70 -13.04
N VAL A 179 23.39 26.79 -12.72
CA VAL A 179 22.03 27.11 -13.22
C VAL A 179 22.13 27.93 -14.50
#